data_AF-A0A444ECG5-F1
#
_entry.id   AF-A0A444ECG5-F1
#
_cell.length_a   1.000
_cell.length_b   1.000
_cell.length_c   1.000
_cell.angle_alpha   90.00
_cell.angle_beta   90.00
_cell.angle_gamma   90.00
#
_symmetry.space_group_name_H-M   'P 1'
#
loop_
_entity.id
_entity.type
_entity.pdbx_description
1 polymer ?
#
loop_
_entity_poly.entity_id
_entity_poly.type
_entity_poly.pdbx_seq_one_letter_code
_entity_poly.pdbx_strand_id
1 'polypeptide(L)'
;MIRLNWIQFISIYWLQVEVLNSPNTELVTSVPYTGNYTDQRTGEIWIGVSRADGLKCERCWNYEPQVGSFADHPTLCARCYDVINMQPLPAAAGIS
;
A
#
# COMPACT_ATOMS: atom_id res chain seq x y z
N MET A 1 -24.92 -4.31 24.21
CA MET A 1 -24.88 -4.21 22.74
C MET A 1 -23.73 -3.30 22.35
N ILE A 2 -22.51 -3.85 22.35
CA ILE A 2 -21.30 -3.13 21.97
C ILE A 2 -21.30 -3.09 20.44
N ARG A 3 -21.41 -1.88 19.87
CA ARG A 3 -21.12 -1.65 18.45
C ARG A 3 -19.64 -1.92 18.25
N LEU A 4 -19.32 -3.18 18.02
CA LEU A 4 -18.03 -3.60 17.52
C LEU A 4 -17.90 -2.95 16.14
N ASN A 5 -17.10 -1.89 16.10
CA ASN A 5 -16.73 -1.19 14.90
C ASN A 5 -15.85 -2.15 14.10
N TRP A 6 -16.40 -2.73 13.04
CA TRP A 6 -15.77 -3.69 12.12
C TRP A 6 -14.57 -3.12 11.33
N ILE A 7 -13.94 -2.05 11.81
CA ILE A 7 -12.84 -1.31 11.15
C ILE A 7 -11.46 -1.75 11.68
N GLN A 8 -11.37 -2.47 12.80
CA GLN A 8 -10.08 -2.76 13.45
C GLN A 8 -9.45 -4.13 13.14
N PHE A 9 -10.13 -5.03 12.44
CA PHE A 9 -9.61 -6.37 12.20
C PHE A 9 -9.44 -6.61 10.70
N ILE A 10 -8.18 -6.73 10.28
CA ILE A 10 -7.71 -7.21 8.97
C ILE A 10 -7.68 -6.14 7.86
N SER A 11 -6.92 -5.07 8.09
CA SER A 11 -6.28 -4.30 7.01
C SER A 11 -4.78 -4.63 6.97
N ILE A 12 -4.45 -5.91 6.77
CA ILE A 12 -3.07 -6.39 6.53
C ILE A 12 -2.81 -6.59 5.02
N TYR A 13 -3.83 -6.38 4.18
CA TYR A 13 -3.61 -6.31 2.73
C TYR A 13 -3.04 -4.93 2.39
N TRP A 14 -1.94 -4.90 1.63
CA TRP A 14 -1.31 -3.70 1.05
C TRP A 14 -0.32 -2.92 1.92
N LEU A 15 0.42 -3.60 2.81
CA LEU A 15 1.68 -3.04 3.35
C LEU A 15 2.74 -3.05 2.23
N GLN A 16 3.46 -1.95 2.02
CA GLN A 16 4.72 -2.02 1.27
C GLN A 16 5.72 -2.82 2.12
N VAL A 17 5.97 -4.07 1.74
CA VAL A 17 6.90 -4.95 2.46
C VAL A 17 8.28 -4.74 1.87
N GLU A 18 9.18 -4.18 2.66
CA GLU A 18 10.60 -4.10 2.36
C GLU A 18 11.34 -5.20 3.12
N VAL A 19 12.09 -6.04 2.40
CA VAL A 19 12.92 -7.10 3.00
C VAL A 19 14.34 -6.56 3.16
N LEU A 20 14.75 -6.34 4.40
CA LEU A 20 16.09 -5.87 4.75
C LEU A 20 16.98 -7.05 5.16
N ASN A 21 18.24 -7.05 4.70
CA ASN A 21 19.21 -8.11 5.03
C ASN A 21 19.74 -8.03 6.48
N SER A 22 19.65 -6.85 7.10
CA SER A 22 19.97 -6.63 8.51
C SER A 22 19.14 -5.45 9.00
N PRO A 23 18.57 -5.51 10.21
CA PRO A 23 18.08 -4.29 10.86
C PRO A 23 19.28 -3.37 11.07
N ASN A 24 19.26 -2.17 10.49
CA ASN A 24 20.18 -1.12 10.90
C ASN A 24 19.53 -0.39 12.09
N THR A 25 20.35 0.04 13.05
CA THR A 25 19.85 0.60 14.32
C THR A 25 19.00 1.85 14.11
N GLU A 26 19.27 2.62 13.05
CA GLU A 26 18.52 3.83 12.71
C GLU A 26 17.09 3.54 12.20
N LEU A 27 16.90 2.57 11.29
CA LEU A 27 15.54 2.25 10.78
C LEU A 27 14.66 1.62 11.88
N VAL A 28 15.25 0.84 12.78
CA VAL A 28 14.49 0.23 13.90
C VAL A 28 13.97 1.30 14.86
N THR A 29 14.72 2.38 15.08
CA THR A 29 14.30 3.46 16.00
C THR A 29 13.16 4.34 15.49
N SER A 30 12.97 4.41 14.16
CA SER A 30 11.91 5.23 13.55
C SER A 30 10.58 4.50 13.37
N VAL A 31 10.55 3.18 13.54
CA VAL A 31 9.34 2.37 13.32
C VAL A 31 8.55 2.24 14.63
N PRO A 32 7.29 2.69 14.68
CA PRO A 32 6.52 2.77 15.93
C PRO A 32 6.14 1.41 16.52
N TYR A 33 6.06 0.38 15.68
CA TYR A 33 5.71 -0.96 16.11
C TYR A 33 6.73 -1.95 15.61
N THR A 34 7.41 -2.64 16.52
CA THR A 34 8.42 -3.64 16.20
C THR A 34 8.15 -4.94 16.95
N GLY A 35 8.59 -6.05 16.38
CA GLY A 35 8.58 -7.36 17.00
C GLY A 35 9.65 -8.24 16.40
N ASN A 36 10.14 -9.20 17.17
CA ASN A 36 11.04 -10.22 16.67
C ASN A 36 10.42 -11.61 16.88
N TYR A 37 10.80 -12.54 16.01
CA TYR A 37 10.41 -13.93 16.07
C TYR A 37 11.65 -14.79 15.94
N THR A 38 11.92 -15.64 16.94
CA THR A 38 13.10 -16.50 16.97
C THR A 38 12.67 -17.96 16.86
N ASP A 39 13.22 -18.65 15.87
CA ASP A 39 12.98 -20.07 15.65
C ASP A 39 14.29 -20.79 15.26
N GLN A 40 14.41 -22.06 15.63
CA GLN A 40 15.63 -22.83 15.41
C GLN A 40 15.91 -23.12 13.93
N ARG A 41 14.87 -23.14 13.07
CA ARG A 41 14.98 -23.40 11.64
C ARG A 41 15.11 -22.10 10.84
N THR A 42 14.45 -21.02 11.26
CA THR A 42 14.45 -19.75 10.51
C THR A 42 15.39 -18.68 11.08
N GLY A 43 15.97 -18.91 12.26
CA GLY A 43 16.77 -17.90 12.96
C GLY A 43 15.90 -16.79 13.56
N GLU A 44 16.48 -15.61 13.73
CA GLU A 44 15.78 -14.41 14.21
C GLU A 44 15.23 -13.60 13.03
N ILE A 45 13.93 -13.30 13.07
CA ILE A 45 13.22 -12.48 12.10
C ILE A 45 12.74 -11.21 12.81
N TRP A 46 13.04 -10.05 12.23
CA TRP A 46 12.56 -8.76 12.70
C TRP A 46 11.40 -8.27 11.83
N ILE A 47 10.36 -7.77 12.48
CA ILE A 47 9.17 -7.21 11.84
C ILE A 47 8.99 -5.80 12.37
N GLY A 48 8.89 -4.85 11.44
CA GLY A 48 8.54 -3.46 11.71
C GLY A 48 7.26 -3.08 10.99
N VAL A 49 6.38 -2.32 11.65
CA VAL A 49 5.18 -1.76 11.05
C VAL A 49 5.13 -0.25 11.29
N SER A 50 5.09 0.51 10.20
CA SER A 50 4.90 1.96 10.19
C SER A 50 3.74 2.32 9.26
N ARG A 51 3.28 3.58 9.33
CA ARG A 51 2.35 4.09 8.32
C ARG A 51 3.10 4.30 7.01
N ALA A 52 2.49 3.88 5.91
CA ALA A 52 3.00 4.17 4.57
C ALA A 52 2.90 5.68 4.26
N ASP A 53 3.85 6.17 3.47
CA ASP A 53 3.87 7.56 3.01
C ASP A 53 2.82 7.84 1.93
N GLY A 54 2.48 9.12 1.77
CA GLY A 54 1.54 9.58 0.75
C GLY A 54 0.07 9.41 1.15
N LEU A 55 -0.80 9.32 0.15
CA LEU A 55 -2.25 9.19 0.34
C LEU A 55 -2.76 7.90 -0.30
N LYS A 56 -3.88 7.40 0.22
CA LYS A 56 -4.58 6.23 -0.32
C LYS A 56 -5.19 6.56 -1.69
N CYS A 57 -4.83 5.79 -2.71
CA CYS A 57 -5.50 5.83 -4.00
C CYS A 57 -6.90 5.20 -3.91
N GLU A 58 -7.94 5.85 -4.40
CA GLU A 58 -9.32 5.32 -4.31
C GLU A 58 -9.60 4.15 -5.27
N ARG A 59 -8.77 3.93 -6.30
CA ARG A 59 -8.95 2.84 -7.26
C ARG A 59 -8.25 1.55 -6.88
N CYS A 60 -6.99 1.62 -6.43
CA CYS A 60 -6.21 0.43 -6.07
C CYS A 60 -5.97 0.26 -4.57
N TRP A 61 -6.33 1.27 -3.76
CA TRP A 61 -6.15 1.29 -2.30
C TRP A 61 -4.70 1.23 -1.81
N ASN A 62 -3.72 1.39 -2.71
CA ASN A 62 -2.33 1.59 -2.32
C ASN A 62 -2.10 3.03 -1.84
N TYR A 63 -1.22 3.19 -0.86
CA TYR A 63 -0.66 4.49 -0.51
C TYR A 63 0.49 4.82 -1.45
N GLU A 64 0.44 6.00 -2.05
CA GLU A 64 1.47 6.48 -2.97
C GLU A 64 1.65 7.99 -2.82
N PRO A 65 2.91 8.50 -2.79
CA PRO A 65 3.17 9.93 -2.65
C PRO A 65 2.62 10.80 -3.78
N GLN A 66 2.37 10.22 -4.95
CA GLN A 66 1.88 10.93 -6.14
C GLN A 66 0.35 11.04 -6.22
N VAL A 67 -0.39 10.49 -5.25
CA VAL A 67 -1.85 10.71 -5.18
C VAL A 67 -2.11 12.20 -4.95
N GLY A 68 -2.89 12.82 -5.84
CA GLY A 68 -3.13 14.27 -5.85
C GLY A 68 -2.40 15.04 -6.95
N SER A 69 -1.51 14.39 -7.70
CA SER A 69 -0.73 15.05 -8.76
C SER A 69 -1.51 15.31 -10.06
N PHE A 70 -2.67 14.67 -10.27
CA PHE A 70 -3.48 14.78 -11.49
C PHE A 70 -4.77 15.56 -11.21
N ALA A 71 -4.99 16.68 -11.89
CA ALA A 71 -6.09 17.61 -11.60
C ALA A 71 -7.48 17.05 -11.97
N ASP A 72 -7.55 16.27 -13.05
CA ASP A 72 -8.72 15.52 -13.52
C ASP A 72 -9.05 14.32 -12.63
N HIS A 73 -8.03 13.71 -12.02
CA HIS A 73 -8.16 12.53 -11.16
C HIS A 73 -7.34 12.65 -9.86
N PRO A 74 -7.70 13.56 -8.94
CA PRO A 74 -6.86 13.91 -7.78
C PRO A 74 -6.77 12.82 -6.70
N THR A 75 -7.61 11.78 -6.78
CA THR A 75 -7.59 10.65 -5.85
C THR A 75 -6.90 9.42 -6.41
N LEU A 76 -6.32 9.51 -7.61
CA LEU A 76 -5.63 8.41 -8.28
C LEU A 76 -4.11 8.54 -8.16
N CYS A 77 -3.44 7.39 -8.09
CA CYS A 77 -2.00 7.30 -8.26
C CYS A 77 -1.62 7.17 -9.74
N ALA A 78 -0.34 7.35 -10.09
CA ALA A 78 0.14 7.36 -11.48
C ALA A 78 -0.25 6.09 -12.25
N ARG A 79 -0.05 4.91 -11.64
CA ARG A 79 -0.46 3.63 -12.25
C ARG A 79 -1.95 3.58 -12.58
N CYS A 80 -2.78 4.12 -11.70
CA CYS A 80 -4.23 4.13 -11.91
C CYS A 80 -4.65 5.18 -12.94
N TYR A 81 -3.98 6.33 -12.92
CA TYR A 81 -4.17 7.40 -13.89
C TYR A 81 -3.89 6.93 -15.31
N ASP A 82 -2.75 6.29 -15.55
CA ASP A 82 -2.34 5.80 -16.87
C ASP A 82 -3.39 4.84 -17.47
N VAL A 83 -3.97 3.96 -16.66
CA VAL A 83 -4.98 3.00 -17.12
C VAL A 83 -6.30 3.67 -17.50
N ILE A 84 -6.67 4.76 -16.82
CA ILE A 84 -7.90 5.49 -17.13
C ILE A 84 -7.69 6.39 -18.35
N ASN A 85 -6.49 6.94 -18.52
CA ASN A 85 -6.17 7.87 -19.60
C ASN A 85 -5.76 7.18 -20.89
N MET A 86 -5.25 5.94 -20.81
CA MET A 86 -5.12 5.06 -21.98
C MET A 86 -6.45 4.37 -22.25
N GLN A 87 -7.43 5.12 -22.76
CA GLN A 87 -8.58 4.49 -23.42
C GLN A 87 -8.08 3.77 -24.68
N PRO A 88 -8.39 2.47 -24.88
CA PRO A 88 -8.25 1.88 -26.20
C PRO A 88 -9.14 2.70 -27.15
N LEU A 89 -8.60 3.07 -28.32
CA LEU A 89 -9.43 3.45 -29.46
C LEU A 89 -10.56 2.43 -29.56
N PRO A 90 -11.83 2.84 -29.73
CA PRO A 90 -12.91 1.88 -29.92
C PRO A 90 -12.55 1.04 -31.14
N ALA A 91 -12.17 -0.21 -30.89
CA ALA A 91 -12.06 -1.20 -31.94
C ALA A 91 -13.47 -1.32 -32.50
N ALA A 92 -13.63 -0.84 -33.74
CA ALA A 92 -14.75 -1.06 -34.64
C ALA A 92 -15.83 -2.01 -34.07
N ALA A 93 -16.84 -1.46 -33.41
CA ALA A 93 -18.00 -2.21 -32.96
C ALA A 93 -19.25 -1.46 -33.40
N GLY A 94 -19.79 -1.89 -34.55
CA GLY A 94 -21.17 -1.60 -34.94
C GLY A 94 -21.34 -0.57 -36.05
N ILE A 95 -20.76 -0.82 -37.23
CA ILE A 95 -21.41 -0.37 -38.48
C ILE A 95 -22.77 -1.09 -38.56
N SER A 96 -23.84 -0.31 -38.50
CA SER A 96 -25.19 -0.67 -38.98
C SER A 96 -25.50 0.18 -40.19
#